data_AF-A0A7V9MEV6-F1
#
_entry.id   AF-A0A7V9MEV6-F1
#
_cell.length_a   1.000
_cell.length_b   1.000
_cell.length_c   1.000
_cell.angle_alpha   90.00
_cell.angle_beta   90.00
_cell.angle_gamma   90.00
#
_symmetry.space_group_name_H-M   'P 1'
#
loop_
_entity.id
_entity.type
_entity.pdbx_description
1 polymer ?
#
loop_
_entity_poly.entity_id
_entity_poly.type
_entity_poly.pdbx_seq_one_letter_code
_entity_poly.pdbx_strand_id
1 'polypeptide(L)'
;MSERGHEQHHQDVGAYLLGSLSEIEATAFKRHLMRCERCANELERLTVAVDALPRAVEPVEPPPSLKPALMQIVRREAPAPAAA
;
A
#
# COMPACT_ATOMS: atom_id res chain seq x y z
N MET A 1 2.55 -25.34 -3.30
CA MET A 1 3.74 -24.51 -3.56
C MET A 1 4.94 -25.19 -2.95
N SER A 2 6.11 -25.13 -3.57
CA SER A 2 7.35 -25.66 -3.00
C SER A 2 7.85 -24.78 -1.85
N GLU A 3 8.57 -25.36 -0.88
CA GLU A 3 9.12 -24.64 0.29
C GLU A 3 9.99 -23.44 -0.10
N ARG A 4 10.82 -23.58 -1.14
CA ARG A 4 11.64 -22.48 -1.69
C ARG A 4 10.81 -21.29 -2.20
N GLY A 5 9.65 -21.57 -2.82
CA GLY A 5 8.77 -20.51 -3.32
C GLY A 5 8.01 -19.79 -2.21
N HIS A 6 7.76 -20.46 -1.09
CA HIS A 6 7.21 -19.81 0.11
C HIS A 6 8.25 -18.88 0.75
N GLU A 7 9.50 -19.33 0.91
CA GLU A 7 10.56 -18.51 1.54
C GLU A 7 10.82 -17.21 0.77
N GLN A 8 10.81 -17.26 -0.57
CA GLN A 8 10.89 -16.06 -1.39
C GLN A 8 9.75 -15.08 -1.09
N HIS A 9 8.50 -15.56 -1.08
CA HIS A 9 7.36 -14.70 -0.75
C HIS A 9 7.38 -14.18 0.69
N HIS A 10 7.88 -14.95 1.64
CA HIS A 10 8.02 -14.47 3.00
C HIS A 10 8.96 -13.26 3.09
N GLN A 11 10.00 -13.19 2.26
CA GLN A 11 10.90 -12.05 2.16
C GLN A 11 10.25 -10.84 1.46
N ASP A 12 9.24 -11.08 0.62
CA ASP A 12 8.52 -10.04 -0.12
C ASP A 12 7.50 -9.24 0.73
N VAL A 13 7.14 -9.69 1.93
CA VAL A 13 6.06 -9.08 2.75
C VAL A 13 6.29 -7.59 3.01
N GLY A 14 7.51 -7.23 3.42
CA GLY A 14 7.87 -5.84 3.69
C GLY A 14 7.89 -4.99 2.42
N ALA A 15 8.48 -5.53 1.34
CA ALA A 15 8.51 -4.85 0.04
C ALA A 15 7.11 -4.63 -0.54
N TYR A 16 6.20 -5.58 -0.33
CA TYR A 16 4.80 -5.46 -0.70
C TYR A 16 4.09 -4.32 0.06
N LEU A 17 4.25 -4.26 1.39
CA LEU A 17 3.64 -3.21 2.22
C LEU A 17 4.17 -1.82 1.86
N LEU A 18 5.45 -1.71 1.52
CA LEU A 18 6.09 -0.47 1.09
C LEU A 18 5.81 -0.12 -0.38
N GLY A 19 5.00 -0.91 -1.10
CA GLY A 19 4.71 -0.70 -2.52
C GLY A 19 5.95 -0.75 -3.42
N SER A 20 6.99 -1.46 -3.00
CA SER A 20 8.30 -1.50 -3.67
C SER A 20 8.46 -2.67 -4.66
N LEU A 21 7.49 -3.59 -4.69
CA LEU A 21 7.44 -4.67 -5.68
C LEU A 21 6.96 -4.17 -7.05
N SER A 22 7.44 -4.78 -8.12
CA SER A 22 6.83 -4.61 -9.44
C SER A 22 5.39 -5.11 -9.46
N GLU A 23 4.58 -4.67 -10.44
CA GLU A 23 3.19 -5.12 -10.56
C GLU A 23 3.06 -6.65 -10.68
N ILE A 24 4.01 -7.29 -11.37
CA ILE A 24 4.03 -8.74 -11.57
C ILE A 24 4.31 -9.44 -10.24
N GLU A 25 5.30 -8.98 -9.48
CA GLU A 25 5.65 -9.51 -8.16
C GLU A 25 4.53 -9.28 -7.15
N ALA A 26 3.96 -8.08 -7.09
CA ALA A 26 2.85 -7.76 -6.22
C ALA A 26 1.62 -8.64 -6.52
N THR A 27 1.34 -8.90 -7.80
CA THR A 27 0.24 -9.79 -8.21
C THR A 27 0.52 -11.25 -7.81
N ALA A 28 1.77 -11.72 -7.97
CA ALA A 28 2.17 -13.05 -7.54
C ALA A 28 2.06 -13.22 -6.01
N PHE A 29 2.55 -12.24 -5.26
CA PHE A 29 2.48 -12.21 -3.81
C PHE A 29 1.03 -12.14 -3.31
N LYS A 30 0.16 -11.32 -3.93
CA LYS A 30 -1.29 -11.31 -3.62
C LYS A 30 -1.92 -12.69 -3.78
N ARG A 31 -1.61 -13.41 -4.86
CA ARG A 31 -2.11 -14.78 -5.04
C ARG A 31 -1.64 -15.74 -3.96
N HIS A 32 -0.41 -15.56 -3.49
CA HIS A 32 0.15 -16.34 -2.38
C HIS A 32 -0.53 -16.00 -1.05
N LEU A 33 -0.74 -14.72 -0.74
CA LEU A 33 -1.41 -14.25 0.47
C LEU A 33 -2.79 -14.88 0.67
N MET A 34 -3.58 -15.06 -0.40
CA MET A 34 -4.90 -15.70 -0.33
C MET A 34 -4.88 -17.15 0.18
N ARG A 35 -3.70 -17.78 0.26
CA ARG A 35 -3.54 -19.21 0.57
C ARG A 35 -2.53 -19.48 1.69
N CYS A 36 -1.92 -18.46 2.29
CA CYS A 36 -0.86 -18.62 3.27
C CYS A 36 -1.11 -17.77 4.52
N GLU A 37 -1.65 -18.41 5.56
CA GLU A 37 -1.91 -17.76 6.86
C GLU A 37 -0.65 -17.20 7.50
N ARG A 38 0.51 -17.86 7.34
CA ARG A 38 1.79 -17.37 7.87
C ARG A 38 2.14 -16.00 7.28
N CYS A 39 2.05 -15.84 5.97
CA CYS A 39 2.34 -14.57 5.30
C CYS A 39 1.25 -13.52 5.55
N ALA A 40 -0.02 -13.93 5.72
CA ALA A 40 -1.08 -13.02 6.15
C ALA A 40 -0.83 -12.47 7.58
N ASN A 41 -0.43 -13.33 8.52
CA ASN A 41 -0.07 -12.92 9.88
C ASN A 41 1.18 -12.03 9.90
N GLU A 42 2.17 -12.30 9.05
CA GLU A 42 3.35 -11.43 8.92
C GLU A 42 2.99 -10.06 8.34
N LEU A 43 2.12 -10.03 7.32
CA LEU A 43 1.60 -8.80 6.74
C LEU A 43 0.93 -7.94 7.81
N GLU A 44 0.04 -8.53 8.62
CA GLU A 44 -0.65 -7.82 9.71
C GLU A 44 0.34 -7.28 10.76
N ARG A 45 1.31 -8.11 11.19
CA ARG A 45 2.34 -7.69 12.15
C ARG A 45 3.17 -6.51 11.64
N LEU A 46 3.58 -6.52 10.38
CA LEU A 46 4.40 -5.46 9.80
C LEU A 46 3.61 -4.21 9.42
N THR A 47 2.31 -4.32 9.15
CA THR A 47 1.44 -3.17 8.81
C THR A 47 1.52 -2.07 9.86
N VAL A 48 1.51 -2.43 11.16
CA VAL A 48 1.63 -1.47 12.26
C VAL A 48 2.93 -0.65 12.18
N ALA A 49 4.04 -1.31 11.86
CA ALA A 49 5.33 -0.64 11.72
C ALA A 49 5.35 0.27 10.48
N VAL A 50 4.85 -0.21 9.34
CA VAL A 50 4.79 0.54 8.08
C VAL A 50 3.91 1.79 8.22
N ASP A 51 2.75 1.69 8.88
CA ASP A 51 1.85 2.82 9.14
C ASP A 51 2.45 3.89 10.06
N ALA A 52 3.48 3.54 10.84
CA ALA A 52 4.20 4.48 11.68
C ALA A 52 5.29 5.25 10.92
N LEU A 53 5.84 4.69 9.83
CA LEU A 53 6.97 5.26 9.10
C LEU A 53 6.74 6.69 8.58
N PRO A 54 5.58 7.06 8.02
CA PRO A 54 5.35 8.42 7.53
C PRO A 54 5.41 9.49 8.63
N ARG A 55 5.23 9.10 9.90
CA ARG A 55 5.32 10.00 11.05
C ARG A 55 6.73 10.09 11.63
N ALA A 56 7.63 9.22 11.21
CA ALA A 56 9.02 9.17 11.68
C ALA A 56 9.96 10.07 10.86
N VAL A 57 9.47 10.65 9.76
CA VAL A 57 10.23 11.55 8.90
C VAL A 57 9.84 13.01 9.16
N GLU A 58 10.78 13.92 8.93
CA GLU A 58 10.52 15.36 9.04
C GLU A 58 9.49 15.78 7.96
N PRO A 59 8.37 16.41 8.36
CA PRO A 59 7.38 16.90 7.40
C PRO A 59 7.96 18.00 6.50
N VAL A 60 7.66 17.93 5.20
CA VAL A 60 8.01 18.97 4.23
C VAL A 60 6.78 19.83 3.98
N GLU A 61 6.90 21.14 4.20
CA GLU A 61 5.81 22.09 3.92
C GLU A 61 5.52 22.13 2.41
N PRO A 62 4.29 21.82 1.97
CA PRO A 62 3.93 21.89 0.56
C PRO A 62 3.77 23.35 0.09
N PRO A 63 3.88 23.63 -1.23
CA PRO A 63 3.55 24.95 -1.76
C PRO A 63 2.11 25.35 -1.42
N PRO A 64 1.84 26.62 -1.05
CA PRO A 64 0.51 27.05 -0.60
C PRO A 64 -0.58 26.91 -1.67
N SER A 65 -0.19 26.84 -2.94
CA SER A 65 -1.09 26.62 -4.08
C SER A 65 -1.53 25.16 -4.28
N LEU A 66 -0.81 24.19 -3.69
CA LEU A 66 -1.03 22.77 -3.96
C LEU A 66 -2.42 22.30 -3.52
N LYS A 67 -2.83 22.65 -2.31
CA LYS A 67 -4.14 22.26 -1.77
C LYS A 67 -5.30 22.88 -2.57
N PRO A 68 -5.34 24.19 -2.87
CA PRO A 68 -6.35 24.76 -3.76
C PRO A 68 -6.42 24.09 -5.13
N ALA A 69 -5.27 23.82 -5.77
CA ALA A 69 -5.21 23.18 -7.08
C ALA A 69 -5.77 21.75 -7.04
N LEU A 70 -5.35 20.95 -6.06
CA LEU A 70 -5.86 19.58 -5.86
C LEU A 70 -7.38 19.58 -5.63
N MET A 71 -7.89 20.48 -4.78
CA MET A 71 -9.32 20.57 -4.50
C MET A 71 -10.15 20.99 -5.73
N GLN A 72 -9.56 21.72 -6.68
CA GLN A 72 -10.22 22.02 -7.94
C GLN A 72 -10.40 20.75 -8.79
N ILE A 73 -9.40 19.87 -8.85
CA ILE A 73 -9.47 18.59 -9.57
C ILE A 73 -10.54 17.69 -8.93
N VAL A 74 -10.48 17.52 -7.61
CA VAL A 74 -11.45 16.70 -6.85
C VAL A 74 -12.89 17.15 -7.11
N ARG A 75 -13.15 18.46 -7.14
CA ARG A 75 -14.50 19.00 -7.42
C ARG A 75 -14.96 18.76 -8.86
N ARG A 76 -14.04 18.71 -9.83
CA ARG A 76 -14.37 18.42 -11.23
C ARG A 76 -14.68 16.95 -11.46
N GLU A 77 -13.99 16.06 -10.76
CA GLU A 77 -14.17 14.61 -10.86
C GLU A 77 -15.28 14.08 -9.94
N ALA A 78 -15.72 14.89 -8.96
CA ALA A 78 -16.79 14.51 -8.07
C ALA A 78 -18.06 14.17 -8.88
N PRO A 79 -18.66 12.98 -8.65
CA PRO A 79 -19.93 12.67 -9.27
C PRO A 79 -20.98 13.68 -8.82
N ALA A 80 -21.95 13.98 -9.70
CA ALA A 80 -23.08 14.81 -9.33
C ALA A 80 -23.76 14.22 -8.08
N PRO A 81 -24.17 15.05 -7.11
CA PRO A 81 -24.89 14.54 -5.94
C PRO A 81 -26.09 13.73 -6.43
N ALA A 82 -26.23 12.51 -5.93
CA ALA A 82 -27.37 11.66 -6.27
C ALA A 82 -28.64 12.42 -5.90
N ALA A 83 -29.52 12.67 -6.88
CA ALA A 83 -30.81 13.29 -6.64
C ALA A 83 -31.61 12.38 -5.69
N ALA A 84 -32.03 12.96 -4.56
CA ALA A 84 -32.91 12.31 -3.59
C ALA A 84 -34.34 12.20 -4.11
#